data_AF-A0A4W3JT33-F1
#
_entry.id   AF-A0A4W3JT33-F1
#
_cell.length_a   1.000
_cell.length_b   1.000
_cell.length_c   1.000
_cell.angle_alpha   90.00
_cell.angle_beta   90.00
_cell.angle_gamma   90.00
#
_symmetry.space_group_name_H-M   'P 1'
#
loop_
_entity.id
_entity.type
_entity.pdbx_description
1 polymer ?
#
loop_
_entity_poly.entity_id
_entity_poly.type
_entity_poly.pdbx_seq_one_letter_code
_entity_poly.pdbx_strand_id
1 'polypeptide(L)'
;MPAWQRHITGSGVVVTVVDDGIRILDGKVTDALEAAALSYNNNYIDIYTCCWGPNDNGMVFDGPRNLTTKALKEGAEKGRGGKGNIFIWASGNGGLANDHCGTDGYVNNIYTVAVGAVSNLGLSPFYSEACAAVMAVVPTGGSSAYSYSFLEDENSLRE
;
A
#
# COMPACT_ATOMS: atom_id res chain seq x y z
N MET A 1 26.06 -0.35 13.59
CA MET A 1 25.88 -1.74 13.08
C MET A 1 24.42 -1.93 12.71
N PRO A 2 24.09 -2.37 11.49
CA PRO A 2 22.71 -2.54 11.05
C PRO A 2 21.97 -3.68 11.78
N ALA A 3 20.64 -3.58 11.89
CA ALA A 3 19.81 -4.46 12.73
C ALA A 3 19.82 -5.94 12.30
N TRP A 4 19.99 -6.24 11.00
CA TRP A 4 20.07 -7.62 10.49
C TRP A 4 21.36 -8.35 10.92
N GLN A 5 22.47 -7.63 11.15
CA GLN A 5 23.70 -8.21 11.70
C GLN A 5 23.57 -8.63 13.17
N ARG A 6 22.46 -8.24 13.83
CA ARG A 6 22.14 -8.61 15.21
C ARG A 6 20.99 -9.61 15.31
N HIS A 7 20.54 -10.18 14.19
CA HIS A 7 19.36 -11.06 14.12
C HIS A 7 18.06 -10.42 14.64
N ILE A 8 17.94 -9.09 14.59
CA ILE A 8 16.76 -8.37 15.11
C ILE A 8 15.63 -8.31 14.07
N THR A 9 15.94 -8.38 12.78
CA THR A 9 14.99 -8.18 11.66
C THR A 9 14.57 -9.47 10.95
N GLY A 10 14.79 -10.64 11.57
CA GLY A 10 14.57 -11.94 10.95
C GLY A 10 15.75 -12.42 10.09
N SER A 11 15.85 -13.74 9.87
CA SER A 11 16.90 -14.35 9.05
C SER A 11 16.61 -14.16 7.56
N GLY A 12 17.61 -13.76 6.77
CA GLY A 12 17.49 -13.61 5.31
C GLY A 12 16.81 -12.31 4.85
N VAL A 13 16.38 -11.44 5.75
CA VAL A 13 15.81 -10.12 5.41
C VAL A 13 16.94 -9.09 5.36
N VAL A 14 17.28 -8.62 4.16
CA VAL A 14 18.21 -7.51 3.96
C VAL A 14 17.40 -6.26 3.64
N VAL A 15 17.29 -5.37 4.63
CA VAL A 15 16.70 -4.05 4.45
C VAL A 15 17.83 -3.06 4.17
N THR A 16 18.14 -2.81 2.90
CA THR A 16 19.13 -1.79 2.52
C THR A 16 18.41 -0.51 2.10
N VAL A 17 17.69 0.11 3.04
CA VAL A 17 17.12 1.45 2.84
C VAL A 17 17.53 2.36 3.99
N VAL A 18 17.76 3.63 3.67
CA VAL A 18 17.72 4.69 4.68
C VAL A 18 16.24 5.04 4.83
N ASP A 19 15.69 4.73 5.99
CA ASP A 19 14.27 4.89 6.29
C ASP A 19 14.06 6.04 7.27
N ASP A 20 13.00 6.81 7.05
CA ASP A 20 12.54 7.88 7.94
C ASP A 20 11.02 8.06 7.80
N GLY A 21 10.37 8.65 8.79
CA GLY A 21 8.92 8.77 8.88
C GLY A 21 8.41 10.20 8.80
N ILE A 22 7.42 10.45 7.93
CA ILE A 22 6.67 11.71 7.90
C ILE A 22 5.35 11.52 8.66
N ARG A 23 5.26 12.07 9.88
CA ARG A 23 4.09 11.90 10.75
C ARG A 23 2.95 12.85 10.36
N ILE A 24 1.90 12.32 9.73
CA ILE A 24 0.68 13.11 9.38
C ILE A 24 -0.63 12.61 9.99
N LEU A 25 -0.68 11.37 10.48
CA LEU A 25 -1.94 10.71 10.88
C LEU A 25 -2.30 10.86 12.36
N ASP A 26 -1.52 11.62 13.14
CA ASP A 26 -1.75 11.82 14.59
C ASP A 26 -2.74 12.94 14.92
N GLY A 27 -3.68 13.22 14.03
CA GLY A 27 -4.62 14.30 14.20
C GLY A 27 -5.43 14.60 12.95
N LYS A 28 -5.97 15.82 12.87
CA LYS A 28 -6.74 16.25 11.72
C LYS A 28 -5.85 16.33 10.48
N VAL A 29 -6.08 15.41 9.55
CA VAL A 29 -5.46 15.42 8.22
C VAL A 29 -6.18 16.45 7.35
N THR A 30 -5.40 17.28 6.66
CA THR A 30 -5.91 18.30 5.73
C THR A 30 -5.18 18.18 4.41
N ASP A 31 -5.79 18.65 3.32
CA ASP A 31 -5.17 18.72 1.98
C ASP A 31 -3.77 19.35 2.02
N ALA A 32 -3.60 20.44 2.76
CA ALA A 32 -2.30 21.10 2.89
C ALA A 32 -1.27 20.23 3.62
N LEU A 33 -1.69 19.43 4.61
CA LEU A 33 -0.80 18.54 5.35
C LEU A 33 -0.37 17.34 4.50
N GLU A 34 -1.31 16.71 3.79
CA GLU A 34 -1.02 15.63 2.83
C GLU A 34 -0.07 16.12 1.73
N ALA A 35 -0.36 17.27 1.12
CA ALA A 35 0.47 17.88 0.09
C ALA A 35 1.88 18.20 0.60
N ALA A 36 2.00 18.76 1.81
CA ALA A 36 3.30 19.06 2.41
C ALA A 36 4.12 17.78 2.66
N ALA A 37 3.47 16.69 3.09
CA ALA A 37 4.15 15.41 3.30
C ALA A 37 4.62 14.77 1.98
N LEU A 38 3.75 14.74 0.97
CA LEU A 38 4.06 14.14 -0.33
C LEU A 38 4.99 14.98 -1.20
N SER A 39 5.27 16.23 -0.79
CA SER A 39 6.27 17.10 -1.42
C SER A 39 7.53 17.31 -0.58
N TYR A 40 7.61 16.68 0.60
CA TYR A 40 8.70 16.89 1.53
C TYR A 40 10.00 16.33 0.96
N ASN A 41 10.96 17.21 0.68
CA ASN A 41 12.31 16.86 0.23
C ASN A 41 12.35 15.94 -1.02
N ASN A 42 11.51 16.25 -2.02
CA ASN A 42 11.31 15.45 -3.25
C ASN A 42 12.59 15.10 -4.04
N ASN A 43 13.69 15.84 -3.88
CA ASN A 43 14.94 15.54 -4.56
C ASN A 43 15.87 14.63 -3.75
N TYR A 44 15.58 14.44 -2.47
CA TYR A 44 16.32 13.55 -1.58
C TYR A 44 15.58 12.23 -1.37
N ILE A 45 14.27 12.28 -1.18
CA ILE A 45 13.45 11.07 -0.98
C ILE A 45 13.15 10.44 -2.34
N ASP A 46 13.51 9.17 -2.49
CA ASP A 46 13.23 8.43 -3.72
C ASP A 46 11.80 7.87 -3.74
N ILE A 47 11.38 7.28 -2.62
CA ILE A 47 10.15 6.48 -2.51
C ILE A 47 9.35 6.96 -1.31
N TYR A 48 8.06 7.23 -1.53
CA TYR A 48 7.08 7.42 -0.48
C TYR A 48 6.21 6.16 -0.41
N THR A 49 6.02 5.63 0.79
CA THR A 49 5.13 4.48 1.02
C THR A 49 3.97 4.95 1.89
N CYS A 50 2.74 4.72 1.43
CA CYS A 50 1.53 5.24 2.05
C CYS A 50 0.47 4.13 2.15
N CYS A 51 -0.25 4.11 3.27
CA CYS A 51 -1.28 3.12 3.58
C CYS A 51 -2.49 3.77 4.26
N TRP A 52 -2.88 4.93 3.75
CA TRP A 52 -3.98 5.75 4.24
C TRP A 52 -4.80 6.25 3.05
N GLY A 53 -6.06 6.58 3.28
CA GLY A 53 -7.00 6.96 2.24
C GLY A 53 -8.36 7.31 2.85
N PRO A 54 -9.43 7.30 2.04
CA PRO A 54 -10.80 7.35 2.55
C PRO A 54 -11.11 6.16 3.48
N ASN A 55 -12.28 6.16 4.11
CA ASN A 55 -12.67 5.02 4.95
C ASN A 55 -13.04 3.81 4.09
N ASP A 56 -12.38 2.68 4.34
CA ASP A 56 -12.59 1.38 3.69
C ASP A 56 -13.89 0.67 4.14
N ASN A 57 -15.03 1.36 4.03
CA ASN A 57 -16.33 0.88 4.50
C ASN A 57 -17.31 0.52 3.38
N GLY A 58 -16.86 0.51 2.12
CA GLY A 58 -17.69 0.22 0.95
C GLY A 58 -18.70 1.30 0.58
N MET A 59 -18.63 2.47 1.21
CA MET A 59 -19.62 3.56 1.04
C MET A 59 -18.99 4.92 0.73
N VAL A 60 -17.66 5.03 0.69
CA VAL A 60 -16.95 6.29 0.46
C VAL A 60 -16.34 6.30 -0.94
N PHE A 61 -16.55 7.42 -1.65
CA PHE A 61 -15.86 7.74 -2.89
C PHE A 61 -15.13 9.06 -2.67
N ASP A 62 -13.82 9.03 -2.49
CA ASP A 62 -13.04 10.23 -2.18
C ASP A 62 -11.57 10.07 -2.58
N GLY A 63 -10.78 11.13 -2.51
CA GLY A 63 -9.38 11.10 -2.88
C GLY A 63 -8.63 12.41 -2.64
N PRO A 64 -7.43 12.56 -3.22
CA PRO A 64 -6.60 13.74 -3.00
C PRO A 64 -7.32 15.00 -3.46
N ARG A 65 -7.26 16.03 -2.62
CA ARG A 65 -7.77 17.37 -2.95
C ARG A 65 -6.74 18.12 -3.81
N ASN A 66 -6.97 19.40 -4.05
CA ASN A 66 -6.22 20.16 -5.05
C ASN A 66 -4.73 20.29 -4.76
N LEU A 67 -4.32 20.48 -3.50
CA LEU A 67 -2.90 20.60 -3.16
C LEU A 67 -2.23 19.24 -3.24
N THR A 68 -2.86 18.21 -2.68
CA THR A 68 -2.36 16.83 -2.69
C THR A 68 -2.20 16.29 -4.11
N THR A 69 -3.17 16.56 -4.99
CA THR A 69 -3.10 16.18 -6.42
C THR A 69 -1.93 16.86 -7.12
N LYS A 70 -1.66 18.14 -6.82
CA LYS A 70 -0.50 18.86 -7.37
C LYS A 70 0.81 18.29 -6.83
N ALA A 71 0.88 17.98 -5.54
CA ALA A 71 2.07 17.41 -4.92
C ALA A 71 2.44 16.04 -5.54
N LEU A 72 1.46 15.16 -5.72
CA LEU A 72 1.66 13.86 -6.39
C LEU A 72 2.19 14.04 -7.82
N LYS A 73 1.54 14.92 -8.59
CA LYS A 73 1.96 15.20 -9.97
C LYS A 73 3.38 15.78 -10.02
N GLU A 74 3.66 16.81 -9.23
CA GLU A 74 4.98 17.46 -9.23
C GLU A 74 6.08 16.53 -8.72
N GLY A 75 5.80 15.71 -7.71
CA GLY A 75 6.73 14.68 -7.26
C GLY A 75 7.02 13.68 -8.37
N ALA A 76 5.99 13.14 -9.02
CA ALA A 76 6.14 12.14 -10.08
C ALA A 76 6.79 12.70 -11.36
N GLU A 77 6.63 13.99 -11.67
CA GLU A 77 7.22 14.60 -12.87
C GLU A 77 8.61 15.22 -12.62
N LYS A 78 8.86 15.76 -11.43
CA LYS A 78 10.04 16.62 -11.16
C LYS A 78 10.92 16.12 -10.02
N GLY A 79 10.43 15.22 -9.19
CA GLY A 79 11.16 14.63 -8.08
C GLY A 79 12.43 13.90 -8.49
N ARG A 80 13.31 13.62 -7.52
CA ARG A 80 14.57 12.88 -7.70
C ARG A 80 15.44 13.46 -8.82
N GLY A 81 15.51 14.79 -8.89
CA GLY A 81 16.23 15.49 -9.96
C GLY A 81 15.62 15.29 -11.35
N GLY A 82 14.29 15.22 -11.45
CA GLY A 82 13.57 15.04 -12.71
C GLY A 82 13.32 13.59 -13.14
N LYS A 83 13.61 12.60 -12.28
CA LYS A 83 13.31 11.17 -12.55
C LYS A 83 11.92 10.75 -12.11
N GLY A 84 11.27 11.55 -11.25
CA GLY A 84 9.98 11.27 -10.67
C GLY A 84 10.07 10.46 -9.37
N ASN A 85 9.53 11.01 -8.28
CA ASN A 85 9.30 10.29 -7.03
C ASN A 85 8.40 9.08 -7.29
N ILE A 86 8.62 8.00 -6.52
CA ILE A 86 7.82 6.79 -6.58
C ILE A 86 6.87 6.80 -5.38
N PHE A 87 5.56 6.85 -5.64
CA PHE A 87 4.54 6.78 -4.60
C PHE A 87 3.93 5.37 -4.59
N ILE A 88 4.21 4.59 -3.55
CA ILE A 88 3.61 3.27 -3.35
C ILE A 88 2.40 3.43 -2.43
N TRP A 89 1.26 2.86 -2.84
CA TRP A 89 0.01 2.93 -2.08
C TRP A 89 -0.55 1.56 -1.80
N ALA A 90 -0.94 1.30 -0.54
CA ALA A 90 -1.72 0.10 -0.22
C ALA A 90 -3.11 0.19 -0.86
N SER A 91 -3.62 -0.93 -1.38
CA SER A 91 -4.91 -0.94 -2.09
C SER A 91 -6.13 -0.74 -1.19
N GLY A 92 -6.04 -0.99 0.12
CA GLY A 92 -7.16 -0.88 1.07
C GLY A 92 -7.51 -2.19 1.78
N ASN A 93 -8.27 -2.07 2.87
CA ASN A 93 -8.63 -3.15 3.80
C ASN A 93 -10.15 -3.42 3.91
N GLY A 94 -10.95 -2.87 2.99
CA GLY A 94 -12.41 -2.91 2.98
C GLY A 94 -13.04 -4.17 2.39
N GLY A 95 -12.28 -5.24 2.16
CA GLY A 95 -12.77 -6.47 1.52
C GLY A 95 -14.02 -7.06 2.19
N LEU A 96 -14.08 -7.07 3.53
CA LEU A 96 -15.28 -7.55 4.26
C LEU A 96 -16.50 -6.61 4.15
N ALA A 97 -16.27 -5.34 3.84
CA ALA A 97 -17.31 -4.36 3.58
C ALA A 97 -17.77 -4.36 2.11
N ASN A 98 -17.24 -5.26 1.27
CA ASN A 98 -17.37 -5.24 -0.19
C ASN A 98 -16.91 -3.91 -0.81
N ASP A 99 -15.87 -3.31 -0.24
CA ASP A 99 -15.26 -2.11 -0.82
C ASP A 99 -14.47 -2.44 -2.10
N HIS A 100 -14.24 -1.42 -2.90
CA HIS A 100 -13.58 -1.52 -4.18
C HIS A 100 -12.63 -0.34 -4.38
N CYS A 101 -11.33 -0.59 -4.25
CA CYS A 101 -10.26 0.41 -4.26
C CYS A 101 -10.21 1.41 -5.43
N GLY A 102 -10.99 1.19 -6.49
CA GLY A 102 -11.23 2.20 -7.52
C GLY A 102 -12.03 3.44 -7.04
N THR A 103 -12.67 3.35 -5.87
CA THR A 103 -13.36 4.46 -5.18
C THR A 103 -12.39 5.30 -4.34
N ASP A 104 -11.18 4.80 -4.08
CA ASP A 104 -10.08 5.53 -3.48
C ASP A 104 -9.25 6.24 -4.58
N GLY A 105 -9.37 7.56 -4.63
CA GLY A 105 -8.66 8.41 -5.58
C GLY A 105 -7.14 8.52 -5.34
N TYR A 106 -6.61 8.01 -4.22
CA TYR A 106 -5.17 7.80 -4.03
C TYR A 106 -4.72 6.56 -4.77
N VAL A 107 -5.39 5.42 -4.54
CA VAL A 107 -5.09 4.14 -5.18
C VAL A 107 -5.31 4.21 -6.70
N ASN A 108 -6.37 4.88 -7.14
CA ASN A 108 -6.73 5.04 -8.54
C ASN A 108 -5.97 6.19 -9.25
N ASN A 109 -4.93 6.76 -8.62
CA ASN A 109 -4.15 7.85 -9.18
C ASN A 109 -3.00 7.34 -10.06
N ILE A 110 -2.87 7.85 -11.28
CA ILE A 110 -1.81 7.46 -12.23
C ILE A 110 -0.39 7.74 -11.74
N TYR A 111 -0.21 8.62 -10.74
CA TYR A 111 1.09 8.92 -10.14
C TYR A 111 1.46 7.98 -8.99
N THR A 112 0.58 7.02 -8.66
CA THR A 112 0.80 6.05 -7.60
C THR A 112 0.92 4.63 -8.16
N VAL A 113 1.65 3.79 -7.43
CA VAL A 113 1.75 2.35 -7.67
C VAL A 113 0.93 1.67 -6.59
N ALA A 114 -0.29 1.26 -6.96
CA ALA A 114 -1.19 0.53 -6.08
C ALA A 114 -0.72 -0.92 -5.89
N VAL A 115 -0.55 -1.32 -4.62
CA VAL A 115 -0.09 -2.64 -4.21
C VAL A 115 -1.13 -3.30 -3.32
N GLY A 116 -1.61 -4.46 -3.75
CA GLY A 116 -2.51 -5.30 -2.98
C GLY A 116 -1.80 -6.35 -2.14
N ALA A 117 -2.59 -7.23 -1.53
CA ALA A 117 -2.14 -8.20 -0.57
C ALA A 117 -2.39 -9.64 -1.06
N VAL A 118 -1.46 -10.55 -0.75
CA VAL A 118 -1.66 -12.00 -0.91
C VAL A 118 -1.30 -12.72 0.39
N SER A 119 -2.04 -13.76 0.74
CA SER A 119 -1.78 -14.58 1.93
C SER A 119 -0.56 -15.49 1.72
N ASN A 120 -0.13 -16.15 2.79
CA ASN A 120 0.91 -17.18 2.74
C ASN A 120 0.55 -18.39 1.85
N LEU A 121 -0.73 -18.56 1.50
CA LEU A 121 -1.22 -19.60 0.59
C LEU A 121 -1.36 -19.13 -0.86
N GLY A 122 -0.95 -17.90 -1.19
CA GLY A 122 -1.14 -17.34 -2.53
C GLY A 122 -2.58 -16.91 -2.81
N LEU A 123 -3.42 -16.76 -1.77
CA LEU A 123 -4.84 -16.44 -1.88
C LEU A 123 -5.13 -15.00 -1.47
N SER A 124 -6.22 -14.42 -1.99
CA SER A 124 -6.67 -13.09 -1.58
C SER A 124 -7.06 -13.08 -0.08
N PRO A 125 -6.42 -12.25 0.76
CA PRO A 125 -6.80 -12.08 2.17
C PRO A 125 -8.19 -11.49 2.32
N PHE A 126 -8.86 -11.78 3.44
CA PHE A 126 -10.24 -11.34 3.70
C PHE A 126 -10.47 -9.82 3.64
N TYR A 127 -9.44 -9.03 3.91
CA TYR A 127 -9.51 -7.57 3.89
C TYR A 127 -9.15 -6.96 2.54
N SER A 128 -8.54 -7.72 1.61
CA SER A 128 -7.98 -7.14 0.38
C SER A 128 -9.09 -6.59 -0.51
N GLU A 129 -8.93 -5.34 -0.94
CA GLU A 129 -9.76 -4.74 -1.98
C GLU A 129 -9.20 -5.02 -3.37
N ALA A 130 -10.11 -5.24 -4.33
CA ALA A 130 -9.76 -5.46 -5.73
C ALA A 130 -10.21 -4.27 -6.58
N CYS A 131 -9.38 -3.85 -7.53
CA CYS A 131 -9.74 -2.88 -8.55
C CYS A 131 -8.74 -2.93 -9.71
N ALA A 132 -9.09 -2.34 -10.85
CA ALA A 132 -8.24 -2.30 -12.03
C ALA A 132 -6.93 -1.49 -11.85
N ALA A 133 -6.86 -0.66 -10.81
CA ALA A 133 -5.68 0.14 -10.52
C ALA A 133 -4.55 -0.67 -9.85
N VAL A 134 -4.85 -1.81 -9.21
CA VAL A 134 -3.84 -2.64 -8.53
C VAL A 134 -2.83 -3.17 -9.53
N MET A 135 -1.55 -2.84 -9.32
CA MET A 135 -0.46 -3.19 -10.24
C MET A 135 0.30 -4.45 -9.82
N ALA A 136 0.35 -4.73 -8.52
CA ALA A 136 1.06 -5.87 -7.96
C ALA A 136 0.44 -6.31 -6.63
N VAL A 137 0.78 -7.50 -6.16
CA VAL A 137 0.47 -7.99 -4.81
C VAL A 137 1.73 -8.44 -4.10
N VAL A 138 1.79 -8.24 -2.79
CA VAL A 138 2.90 -8.69 -1.94
C VAL A 138 2.41 -9.62 -0.84
N PRO A 139 3.23 -10.58 -0.37
CA PRO A 139 2.87 -11.41 0.77
C PRO A 139 2.61 -10.58 2.02
N THR A 140 1.49 -10.85 2.68
CA THR A 140 1.06 -10.18 3.91
C THR A 140 0.48 -11.21 4.88
N GLY A 141 0.23 -10.81 6.13
CA GLY A 141 -0.49 -11.63 7.08
C GLY A 141 -2.00 -11.57 6.84
N GLY A 142 -2.71 -12.68 7.02
CA GLY A 142 -4.16 -12.72 6.89
C GLY A 142 -4.64 -14.00 6.25
N SER A 143 -5.75 -14.52 6.73
CA SER A 143 -6.41 -15.69 6.14
C SER A 143 -7.14 -15.30 4.87
N SER A 144 -7.33 -16.26 3.96
CA SER A 144 -8.19 -16.05 2.80
C SER A 144 -9.65 -15.85 3.24
N ALA A 145 -10.39 -15.03 2.49
CA ALA A 145 -11.85 -14.92 2.65
C ALA A 145 -12.56 -16.27 2.44
N TYR A 146 -11.95 -17.13 1.62
CA TYR A 146 -12.42 -18.48 1.32
C TYR A 146 -11.58 -19.50 2.09
N SER A 147 -12.19 -20.20 3.03
CA SER A 147 -11.64 -21.44 3.59
C SER A 147 -11.73 -22.53 2.53
N TYR A 148 -10.67 -22.76 1.76
CA TYR A 148 -10.58 -23.94 0.91
C TYR A 148 -9.95 -25.08 1.73
N SER A 149 -10.76 -26.09 2.03
CA SER A 149 -10.40 -27.34 2.69
C SER A 149 -9.62 -28.29 1.77
N PHE A 150 -8.54 -27.82 1.12
CA PHE A 150 -7.71 -28.67 0.25
C PHE A 150 -6.79 -29.64 1.00
N LEU A 151 -6.79 -29.63 2.33
CA LEU A 151 -5.94 -30.51 3.15
C LEU A 151 -6.64 -31.77 3.69
N GLU A 152 -7.93 -31.97 3.41
CA GLU A 152 -8.62 -33.22 3.81
C GLU A 152 -8.72 -34.28 2.70
N ASP A 153 -8.50 -33.92 1.43
CA ASP A 153 -8.71 -34.84 0.30
C ASP A 153 -7.47 -35.65 -0.14
N GLU A 154 -6.25 -35.36 0.34
CA GLU A 154 -5.08 -36.17 -0.01
C GLU A 154 -5.09 -37.58 0.61
N ASN A 155 -6.00 -37.86 1.55
CA ASN A 155 -6.17 -39.21 2.12
C ASN A 155 -7.21 -40.08 1.40
N SER A 156 -7.96 -39.57 0.40
CA SER A 156 -8.97 -40.38 -0.31
C SER A 156 -8.48 -41.04 -1.60
N LEU A 157 -7.24 -40.76 -2.03
CA LEU A 157 -6.64 -41.34 -3.25
C LEU A 157 -5.63 -42.46 -2.98
N ARG A 158 -5.75 -43.14 -1.84
CA ARG A 158 -5.02 -44.40 -1.55
C ARG A 158 -6.01 -45.57 -1.48
N GLU A 159 -6.48 -46.03 -2.63
CA GLU A 159 -6.92 -47.41 -2.87
C GLU A 159 -6.35 -47.92 -4.20
#